data_AF-A0A2E4G4C8-F1
#
_entry.id   AF-A0A2E4G4C8-F1
#
_cell.length_a   1.000
_cell.length_b   1.000
_cell.length_c   1.000
_cell.angle_alpha   90.00
_cell.angle_beta   90.00
_cell.angle_gamma   90.00
#
_symmetry.space_group_name_H-M   'P 1'
#
loop_
_entity.id
_entity.type
_entity.pdbx_description
1 polymer ?
#
loop_
_entity_poly.entity_id
_entity_poly.type
_entity_poly.pdbx_seq_one_letter_code
_entity_poly.pdbx_strand_id
1 'polypeptide(L)'
;VSWIDVAGAGGTSWSQIEHIRGGREGASAFANWGVTTKEAIESIRDKGLPCMLVGSGGLRSGLDAAKVVRIGADIAAAAQPFLEPARTSVQQTIKVIESWEKDFKITMFSTGSKNLDELRTAKLLNERDRFEG
;
A
#
# COMPACT_ATOMS: atom_id res chain seq x y z
N VAL A 1 0.72 14.18 17.46
CA VAL A 1 0.98 12.90 16.77
C VAL A 1 1.87 13.19 15.58
N SER A 2 3.02 12.53 15.45
CA SER A 2 4.01 12.84 14.39
C SER A 2 4.03 11.84 13.24
N TRP A 3 3.52 10.63 13.47
CA TRP A 3 3.45 9.54 12.50
C TRP A 3 2.07 8.90 12.54
N ILE A 4 1.55 8.52 11.37
CA ILE A 4 0.30 7.77 11.21
C ILE A 4 0.55 6.63 10.23
N ASP A 5 0.16 5.41 10.60
CA ASP A 5 0.02 4.30 9.66
C ASP A 5 -1.46 4.15 9.28
N VAL A 6 -1.77 4.26 7.99
CA VAL A 6 -3.17 4.31 7.53
C VAL A 6 -3.87 2.96 7.59
N ALA A 7 -3.13 1.84 7.48
CA ALA A 7 -3.64 0.46 7.53
C ALA A 7 -5.02 0.28 6.87
N GLY A 8 -5.15 0.76 5.63
CA GLY A 8 -6.44 0.90 4.96
C GLY A 8 -7.11 -0.41 4.58
N ALA A 9 -8.41 -0.34 4.30
CA ALA A 9 -9.20 -1.44 3.78
C ALA A 9 -8.74 -1.85 2.36
N GLY A 10 -8.96 -3.12 2.01
CA GLY A 10 -8.52 -3.73 0.74
C GLY A 10 -7.41 -4.78 0.88
N GLY A 11 -6.87 -4.94 2.09
CA GLY A 11 -5.89 -5.98 2.43
C GLY A 11 -6.45 -7.07 3.32
N THR A 12 -5.72 -7.38 4.39
CA THR A 12 -6.19 -8.27 5.45
C THR A 12 -7.45 -7.67 6.08
N SER A 13 -8.58 -8.37 5.99
CA SER A 13 -9.84 -7.95 6.62
C SER A 13 -9.94 -8.55 8.02
N TRP A 14 -9.69 -7.74 9.05
CA TRP A 14 -9.81 -8.17 10.44
C TRP A 14 -11.26 -8.50 10.82
N SER A 15 -12.25 -7.80 10.26
CA SER A 15 -13.67 -8.15 10.47
C SER A 15 -13.98 -9.56 9.97
N GLN A 16 -13.38 -9.99 8.84
CA GLN A 16 -13.50 -11.37 8.35
C GLN A 16 -12.73 -12.38 9.21
N ILE A 17 -11.51 -12.05 9.65
CA ILE A 17 -10.74 -12.93 10.55
C ILE A 17 -11.54 -13.21 11.83
N GLU A 18 -12.12 -12.16 12.42
CA GLU A 18 -12.93 -12.27 13.63
C GLU A 18 -14.27 -12.98 13.39
N HIS A 19 -14.87 -12.82 12.21
CA HIS A 19 -16.04 -13.60 11.81
C HIS A 19 -15.74 -15.10 11.81
N ILE A 20 -14.64 -15.50 11.17
CA ILE A 20 -14.20 -16.90 11.09
C ILE A 20 -13.88 -17.44 12.49
N ARG A 21 -13.25 -16.64 13.36
CA ARG A 21 -12.88 -17.05 14.72
C ARG A 21 -14.09 -17.19 15.65
N GLY A 22 -15.05 -16.27 15.56
CA GLY A 22 -16.12 -16.12 16.54
C GLY A 22 -17.48 -16.68 16.12
N GLY A 23 -17.67 -17.07 14.86
CA GLY A 23 -18.94 -17.61 14.35
C GLY A 23 -20.12 -16.64 14.43
N ARG A 24 -19.87 -15.34 14.63
CA ARG A 24 -20.92 -14.33 14.82
C ARG A 24 -21.58 -13.99 13.49
N GLU A 25 -22.90 -14.19 13.41
CA GLU A 25 -23.72 -13.73 12.30
C GLU A 25 -23.58 -12.21 12.11
N GLY A 26 -23.47 -11.75 10.86
CA GLY A 26 -23.41 -10.32 10.50
C GLY A 26 -22.01 -9.73 10.25
N ALA A 27 -20.93 -10.34 10.74
CA ALA A 27 -19.57 -9.82 10.50
C ALA A 27 -19.12 -9.96 9.02
N SER A 28 -19.73 -10.85 8.25
CA SER A 28 -19.55 -10.94 6.80
C SER A 28 -20.03 -9.68 6.05
N ALA A 29 -21.06 -8.99 6.55
CA ALA A 29 -21.55 -7.75 5.95
C ALA A 29 -20.52 -6.61 6.05
N PHE A 30 -19.60 -6.68 7.02
CA PHE A 30 -18.54 -5.70 7.23
C PHE A 30 -17.19 -6.13 6.64
N ALA A 31 -17.18 -7.11 5.72
CA ALA A 31 -15.96 -7.61 5.09
C ALA A 31 -15.15 -6.50 4.38
N ASN A 32 -15.86 -5.58 3.72
CA ASN A 32 -15.28 -4.46 2.98
C ASN A 32 -15.48 -3.11 3.68
N TRP A 33 -15.80 -3.13 4.99
CA TRP A 33 -15.99 -1.91 5.76
C TRP A 33 -14.65 -1.23 6.06
N GLY A 34 -14.59 0.08 5.83
CA GLY A 34 -13.43 0.93 6.15
C GLY A 34 -13.07 1.90 5.03
N VAL A 35 -12.06 2.73 5.28
CA VAL A 35 -11.49 3.65 4.30
C VAL A 35 -10.37 2.92 3.57
N THR A 36 -10.32 3.01 2.24
CA THR A 36 -9.23 2.39 1.47
C THR A 36 -7.89 3.09 1.75
N THR A 37 -6.78 2.38 1.56
CA THR A 37 -5.43 2.95 1.72
C THR A 37 -5.24 4.25 0.92
N LYS A 38 -5.79 4.30 -0.31
CA LYS A 38 -5.75 5.47 -1.17
C LYS A 38 -6.51 6.65 -0.55
N GLU A 39 -7.78 6.46 -0.23
CA GLU A 39 -8.65 7.51 0.33
C GLU A 39 -8.11 8.06 1.65
N ALA A 40 -7.55 7.19 2.50
CA ALA A 40 -6.96 7.59 3.77
C ALA A 40 -5.73 8.50 3.57
N ILE A 41 -4.82 8.13 2.66
CA ILE A 41 -3.63 8.94 2.35
C ILE A 41 -4.05 10.29 1.78
N GLU A 42 -4.91 10.30 0.74
CA GLU A 42 -5.37 11.52 0.08
C GLU A 42 -6.08 12.45 1.08
N SER A 43 -7.02 11.92 1.88
CA SER A 43 -7.75 12.73 2.88
C SER A 43 -6.85 13.35 3.95
N ILE A 44 -5.79 12.66 4.37
CA ILE A 44 -4.84 13.23 5.34
C ILE A 44 -3.97 14.31 4.68
N ARG A 45 -3.54 14.10 3.44
CA ARG A 45 -2.76 15.09 2.70
C ARG A 45 -3.55 16.34 2.35
N ASP A 46 -4.81 16.20 1.97
CA ASP A 46 -5.71 17.33 1.68
C ASP A 46 -5.94 18.23 2.90
N LYS A 47 -5.84 17.67 4.12
CA LYS A 47 -5.93 18.43 5.37
C LYS A 47 -4.64 19.20 5.72
N GLY A 48 -3.55 19.00 4.98
CA GLY A 48 -2.28 19.68 5.22
C GLY A 48 -1.65 19.35 6.58
N LEU A 49 -1.96 18.19 7.16
CA LEU A 49 -1.45 17.82 8.48
C LEU A 49 0.07 17.60 8.43
N PRO A 50 0.85 18.22 9.33
CA PRO A 50 2.31 18.07 9.38
C PRO A 50 2.68 16.76 10.09
N CYS A 51 2.32 15.63 9.47
CA CYS A 51 2.62 14.30 9.98
C CYS A 51 3.21 13.42 8.86
N MET A 52 4.05 12.48 9.28
CA MET A 52 4.60 11.46 8.41
C MET A 52 3.57 10.34 8.25
N LEU A 53 3.41 9.81 7.03
CA LEU A 53 2.45 8.78 6.71
C LEU A 53 3.13 7.48 6.28
N VAL A 54 2.69 6.38 6.88
CA VAL A 54 2.94 5.04 6.37
C VAL A 54 1.71 4.61 5.58
N GLY A 55 1.91 4.36 4.28
CA GLY A 55 0.92 3.80 3.37
C GLY A 55 0.92 2.28 3.47
N SER A 56 0.03 1.72 4.30
CA SER A 56 -0.13 0.29 4.48
C SER A 56 -1.58 -0.15 4.30
N GLY A 57 -1.80 -1.46 4.22
CA GLY A 57 -3.11 -2.05 3.93
C GLY A 57 -3.26 -2.38 2.44
N GLY A 58 -3.36 -3.67 2.12
CA GLY A 58 -3.67 -4.13 0.76
C GLY A 58 -2.52 -4.18 -0.25
N LEU A 59 -1.31 -3.72 0.09
CA LEU A 59 -0.16 -3.79 -0.83
C LEU A 59 0.23 -5.25 -1.12
N ARG A 60 0.55 -5.55 -2.38
CA ARG A 60 0.91 -6.91 -2.85
C ARG A 60 2.24 -6.97 -3.61
N SER A 61 2.80 -5.83 -3.98
CA SER A 61 4.02 -5.74 -4.80
C SER A 61 4.81 -4.46 -4.52
N GLY A 62 6.04 -4.39 -5.01
CA GLY A 62 6.82 -3.16 -5.01
C GLY A 62 6.21 -2.04 -5.86
N LEU A 63 5.42 -2.39 -6.88
CA LEU A 63 4.62 -1.43 -7.65
C LEU A 63 3.55 -0.77 -6.78
N ASP A 64 2.85 -1.53 -5.94
CA ASP A 64 1.86 -0.96 -5.01
C ASP A 64 2.53 -0.06 -3.97
N ALA A 65 3.70 -0.46 -3.47
CA ALA A 65 4.51 0.36 -2.59
C ALA A 65 4.91 1.70 -3.26
N ALA A 66 5.33 1.67 -4.53
CA ALA A 66 5.65 2.89 -5.28
C ALA A 66 4.42 3.77 -5.51
N LYS A 67 3.25 3.18 -5.81
CA LYS A 67 1.99 3.92 -5.95
C LYS A 67 1.59 4.63 -4.67
N VAL A 68 1.68 3.99 -3.50
CA VAL A 68 1.30 4.66 -2.24
C VAL A 68 2.25 5.80 -1.89
N VAL A 69 3.55 5.66 -2.18
CA VAL A 69 4.51 6.77 -2.04
C VAL A 69 4.13 7.91 -2.99
N ARG A 70 3.81 7.57 -4.24
CA ARG A 70 3.41 8.54 -5.26
C ARG A 70 2.16 9.34 -4.85
N ILE A 71 1.15 8.72 -4.27
CA ILE A 71 -0.09 9.42 -3.87
C ILE A 71 0.03 10.16 -2.53
N GLY A 72 1.18 10.08 -1.85
CA GLY A 72 1.51 10.95 -0.72
C GLY A 72 1.99 10.27 0.55
N ALA A 73 2.13 8.93 0.61
CA ALA A 73 2.72 8.28 1.78
C ALA A 73 4.23 8.53 1.86
N ASP A 74 4.80 8.71 3.04
CA ASP A 74 6.25 8.84 3.22
C ASP A 74 6.97 7.51 3.11
N ILE A 75 6.36 6.45 3.64
CA ILE A 75 6.87 5.08 3.63
C ILE A 75 5.74 4.14 3.22
N ALA A 76 6.06 3.05 2.53
CA ALA A 76 5.12 1.96 2.24
C ALA A 76 5.34 0.78 3.21
N ALA A 77 4.28 0.11 3.65
CA ALA A 77 4.39 -1.07 4.50
C ALA A 77 3.38 -2.16 4.13
N ALA A 78 3.76 -3.43 4.33
CA ALA A 78 2.89 -4.58 4.12
C ALA A 78 3.18 -5.68 5.14
N ALA A 79 2.17 -6.51 5.42
CA ALA A 79 2.27 -7.62 6.37
C ALA A 79 1.95 -8.97 5.71
N GLN A 80 0.71 -9.15 5.23
CA GLN A 80 0.22 -10.43 4.68
C GLN A 80 1.16 -11.08 3.64
N PRO A 81 1.73 -10.35 2.65
CA PRO A 81 2.58 -10.97 1.62
C PRO A 81 3.85 -11.62 2.17
N PHE A 82 4.32 -11.21 3.35
CA PHE A 82 5.52 -11.74 3.98
C PHE A 82 5.23 -12.89 4.97
N LEU A 83 3.96 -13.14 5.31
CA LEU A 83 3.58 -14.10 6.35
C LEU A 83 3.90 -15.55 5.95
N GLU A 84 3.41 -16.02 4.80
CA GLU A 84 3.68 -17.39 4.33
C GLU A 84 5.16 -17.65 4.00
N PRO A 85 5.89 -16.72 3.34
CA PRO A 85 7.34 -16.84 3.19
C PRO A 85 8.07 -16.97 4.53
N ALA A 86 7.68 -16.19 5.55
CA ALA A 86 8.29 -16.23 6.88
C ALA A 86 8.02 -17.54 7.62
N ARG A 87 6.86 -18.17 7.40
CA ARG A 87 6.55 -19.51 7.92
C ARG A 87 7.36 -20.60 7.23
N THR A 88 7.80 -20.36 6.00
CA THR A 88 8.57 -21.32 5.21
C THR A 88 10.05 -21.25 5.54
N SER A 89 10.69 -20.09 5.36
CA SER A 89 12.08 -19.85 5.80
C SER A 89 12.48 -18.37 5.68
N VAL A 90 13.58 -18.02 6.35
CA VAL A 90 14.25 -16.71 6.19
C VAL A 90 14.60 -16.45 4.72
N GLN A 91 15.14 -17.45 4.00
CA GLN A 91 15.52 -17.31 2.59
C GLN A 91 14.31 -17.04 1.68
N GLN A 92 13.15 -17.66 1.94
CA GLN A 92 11.94 -17.36 1.17
C GLN A 92 11.44 -15.94 1.45
N THR A 93 11.54 -15.48 2.69
CA THR A 93 11.20 -14.10 3.06
C THR A 93 12.09 -13.09 2.33
N ILE A 94 13.41 -13.33 2.32
CA ILE A 94 14.39 -12.49 1.61
C ILE A 94 14.05 -12.41 0.12
N LYS A 95 13.75 -13.54 -0.54
CA LYS A 95 13.36 -13.55 -1.97
C LYS A 95 12.14 -12.68 -2.27
N VAL A 96 11.14 -12.68 -1.40
CA VAL A 96 9.95 -11.84 -1.58
C VAL A 96 10.31 -10.36 -1.38
N ILE A 97 11.14 -10.02 -0.39
CA ILE A 97 11.62 -8.65 -0.18
C ILE A 97 12.43 -8.17 -1.39
N GLU A 98 13.35 -8.99 -1.92
CA GLU A 98 14.13 -8.67 -3.12
C GLU A 98 13.25 -8.46 -4.37
N SER A 99 12.18 -9.26 -4.52
CA SER A 99 11.20 -9.06 -5.60
C SER A 99 10.49 -7.72 -5.46
N TRP A 100 10.09 -7.33 -4.25
CA TRP A 100 9.45 -6.05 -3.99
C TRP A 100 10.40 -4.88 -4.25
N GLU A 101 11.66 -4.99 -3.82
CA GLU A 101 12.68 -3.98 -4.11
C GLU A 101 12.88 -3.81 -5.62
N LYS A 102 12.94 -4.93 -6.36
CA LYS A 102 13.07 -4.93 -7.82
C LYS A 102 11.89 -4.23 -8.49
N ASP A 103 10.66 -4.58 -8.14
CA ASP A 103 9.45 -3.96 -8.70
C ASP A 103 9.40 -2.46 -8.43
N PHE A 104 9.79 -2.05 -7.21
CA PHE A 104 9.85 -0.64 -6.83
C PHE A 104 10.86 0.11 -7.69
N LYS A 105 12.08 -0.44 -7.85
CA LYS A 105 13.14 0.14 -8.70
C LYS A 105 12.74 0.19 -10.17
N ILE A 106 12.07 -0.85 -10.69
CA ILE A 106 11.52 -0.84 -12.05
C ILE A 106 10.50 0.28 -12.19
N THR A 107 9.60 0.45 -11.22
CA THR A 107 8.61 1.53 -11.25
C THR A 107 9.28 2.90 -11.30
N MET A 108 10.26 3.14 -10.42
CA MET A 108 11.06 4.38 -10.42
C MET A 108 11.74 4.62 -11.77
N PHE A 109 12.35 3.60 -12.36
CA PHE A 109 12.96 3.69 -13.68
C PHE A 109 11.94 4.04 -14.76
N SER A 110 10.79 3.36 -14.77
CA SER A 110 9.71 3.59 -15.73
C SER A 110 9.05 4.96 -15.60
N THR A 111 9.13 5.61 -14.44
CA THR A 111 8.63 6.97 -14.21
C THR A 111 9.70 8.04 -14.30
N GLY A 112 10.95 7.67 -14.64
CA GLY A 112 12.08 8.61 -14.72
C GLY A 112 12.44 9.23 -13.37
N SER A 113 12.19 8.54 -12.26
CA SER A 113 12.41 9.03 -10.89
C SER A 113 13.71 8.47 -10.31
N LYS A 114 14.72 9.33 -10.09
CA LYS A 114 16.02 8.88 -9.56
C LYS A 114 16.05 8.73 -8.03
N ASN A 115 15.07 9.29 -7.34
CA ASN A 115 14.92 9.25 -5.89
C ASN A 115 13.43 9.31 -5.50
N LEU A 116 13.14 9.20 -4.20
CA LEU A 116 11.77 9.20 -3.70
C LEU A 116 11.06 10.55 -3.88
N ASP A 117 11.77 11.66 -3.83
CA ASP A 117 11.17 12.99 -4.04
C ASP A 117 10.65 13.15 -5.47
N GLU A 118 11.42 12.69 -6.46
CA GLU A 118 10.97 12.65 -7.86
C GLU A 118 9.85 11.64 -8.07
N LEU A 119 9.86 10.50 -7.35
CA LEU A 119 8.76 9.53 -7.41
C LEU A 119 7.47 10.13 -6.86
N ARG A 120 7.51 10.93 -5.77
CA ARG A 120 6.33 11.60 -5.20
C ARG A 120 5.65 12.54 -6.19
N THR A 121 6.40 13.09 -7.14
CA THR A 121 5.89 14.05 -8.13
C THR A 121 5.78 13.48 -9.55
N ALA A 122 6.04 12.18 -9.75
CA ALA A 122 6.03 11.58 -11.08
C ALA A 122 4.70 11.83 -11.83
N LYS A 123 4.72 12.05 -13.15
CA LYS A 123 3.48 12.32 -13.90
C LYS A 123 2.54 11.09 -13.83
N LEU A 124 1.30 11.31 -13.41
CA LEU A 124 0.24 10.31 -13.53
C LEU A 124 -0.51 10.57 -14.84
N LEU A 125 -0.77 9.51 -15.59
CA LEU A 125 -1.59 9.57 -16.80
C LEU A 125 -3.06 9.46 -16.41
N ASN A 126 -3.87 10.39 -16.90
CA ASN A 126 -5.31 10.30 -16.82
C ASN A 126 -5.84 9.54 -18.04
N GLU A 127 -7.11 9.12 -18.02
CA GLU A 127 -7.70 8.38 -19.14
C GLU A 127 -7.61 9.11 -20.48
N ARG A 128 -7.58 10.45 -20.45
CA ARG A 128 -7.42 11.29 -21.64
C ARG A 128 -6.02 11.18 -22.27
N ASP A 129 -4.97 11.01 -21.45
CA ASP A 129 -3.59 10.90 -21.93
C ASP A 129 -3.32 9.56 -22.66
N ARG A 130 -4.23 8.57 -22.58
CA ARG A 130 -4.05 7.25 -23.18
C ARG A 130 -4.35 7.19 -24.68
N PHE A 131 -5.04 8.19 -25.24
CA PHE A 131 -5.50 8.19 -26.63
C PHE A 131 -4.85 9.27 -27.51
N GLU A 132 -3.92 10.07 -26.95
CA GLU A 132 -3.21 11.14 -27.67
C GLU A 132 -1.73 10.80 -27.98
N GLY A 133 -1.35 9.52 -27.90
CA GLY A 133 0.01 9.02 -28.16
C GLY A 133 0.15 8.25 -29.45
#